data_AF-A0AAI8PAT6-F1
#
_entry.id   AF-A0AAI8PAT6-F1
#
_cell.length_a   1.000
_cell.length_b   1.000
_cell.length_c   1.000
_cell.angle_alpha   90.00
_cell.angle_beta   90.00
_cell.angle_gamma   90.00
#
_symmetry.space_group_name_H-M   'P 1'
#
loop_
_entity.id
_entity.type
_entity.pdbx_description
1 polymer ?
#
loop_
_entity_poly.entity_id
_entity_poly.type
_entity_poly.pdbx_seq_one_letter_code
_entity_poly.pdbx_strand_id
1 'polypeptide(L)'
;MNPTLPLLAISLLLCLPVQAAPVQLPLLAASDSNNPYNSPIQRANPNSRQGSVPATPPVQGPSTAPVERAPTLENRGIGNGDNLRRQQQTPNLEPRRPPRDSQRTP
;
A
#
# COMPACT_ATOMS: atom_id res chain seq x y z
N MET A 1 -18.33 -40.97 -60.09
CA MET A 1 -17.43 -40.22 -59.18
C MET A 1 -17.38 -40.99 -57.88
N ASN A 2 -16.19 -41.42 -57.44
CA ASN A 2 -16.06 -42.34 -56.30
C ASN A 2 -16.07 -41.53 -54.98
N PRO A 3 -17.05 -41.74 -54.07
CA PRO A 3 -17.23 -40.90 -52.87
C PRO A 3 -16.29 -41.27 -51.72
N THR A 4 -15.32 -42.16 -51.94
CA THR A 4 -14.43 -42.67 -50.89
C THR A 4 -13.46 -41.61 -50.37
N LEU A 5 -12.90 -40.78 -51.26
CA LEU A 5 -12.00 -39.68 -50.91
C LEU A 5 -12.64 -38.61 -50.01
N PRO A 6 -13.83 -38.06 -50.32
CA PRO A 6 -14.45 -37.07 -49.44
C PRO A 6 -14.86 -37.65 -48.09
N LEU A 7 -15.28 -38.91 -48.04
CA LEU A 7 -15.59 -39.60 -46.77
C LEU A 7 -14.37 -39.73 -45.86
N LEU A 8 -13.22 -40.07 -46.43
CA LEU A 8 -11.97 -40.23 -45.67
C LEU A 8 -11.45 -38.87 -45.18
N ALA A 9 -11.59 -37.81 -45.98
CA ALA A 9 -11.25 -36.44 -45.57
C ALA A 9 -12.10 -35.93 -44.40
N ILE A 10 -13.42 -36.19 -44.43
CA ILE A 10 -14.34 -35.81 -43.36
C ILE A 10 -14.02 -36.58 -42.07
N SER A 11 -13.77 -37.89 -42.19
CA SER A 11 -13.34 -38.73 -41.06
C SER A 11 -12.05 -38.23 -40.40
N LEU A 12 -11.07 -37.80 -41.20
CA LEU A 12 -9.82 -37.26 -40.68
C LEU A 12 -10.02 -35.92 -39.97
N LEU A 13 -10.88 -35.05 -40.50
CA LEU A 13 -11.21 -33.76 -39.90
C LEU A 13 -11.95 -33.92 -38.55
N LEU A 14 -12.83 -34.91 -38.45
CA LEU A 14 -13.56 -35.24 -37.22
C LEU A 14 -12.66 -35.87 -36.14
N CYS A 15 -11.51 -36.44 -36.51
CA CYS A 15 -10.59 -37.10 -35.60
C CYS A 15 -9.49 -36.18 -35.07
N LEU A 16 -9.50 -34.89 -35.42
CA LEU A 16 -8.56 -33.92 -34.86
C LEU A 16 -8.82 -33.78 -33.35
N PRO A 17 -7.84 -34.10 -32.47
CA PRO A 17 -7.99 -33.82 -31.06
C PRO A 17 -8.06 -32.30 -30.84
N VAL A 18 -9.19 -31.82 -30.34
CA VAL A 18 -9.31 -30.47 -29.80
C VAL A 18 -8.43 -30.42 -28.56
N GLN A 19 -7.23 -29.87 -28.69
CA GLN A 19 -6.38 -29.54 -27.55
C GLN A 19 -6.99 -28.34 -26.84
N ALA A 20 -7.78 -28.61 -25.80
CA ALA A 20 -8.19 -27.60 -24.84
C ALA A 20 -6.93 -27.11 -24.11
N ALA A 21 -6.54 -25.86 -24.36
CA ALA A 21 -5.51 -25.21 -23.56
C ALA A 21 -6.00 -25.15 -22.10
N PRO A 22 -5.19 -25.58 -21.10
CA PRO A 22 -5.59 -25.42 -19.71
C PRO A 22 -5.72 -23.92 -19.40
N VAL A 23 -6.89 -23.51 -18.95
CA VAL A 23 -7.14 -22.16 -18.44
C VAL A 23 -6.35 -22.00 -17.13
N GLN A 24 -5.15 -21.44 -17.20
CA GLN A 24 -4.23 -21.22 -16.08
C GLN A 24 -4.55 -19.92 -15.31
N LEU A 25 -5.82 -19.65 -15.00
CA LEU A 25 -6.22 -18.34 -14.47
C LEU A 25 -6.16 -18.12 -12.93
N PRO A 26 -5.88 -19.09 -12.04
CA PRO A 26 -5.63 -18.75 -10.62
C PRO A 26 -4.16 -18.55 -10.26
N LEU A 27 -3.22 -19.14 -11.01
CA LEU A 27 -1.81 -19.22 -10.58
C LEU A 27 -1.05 -17.90 -10.78
N LEU A 28 -1.41 -17.11 -11.80
CA LEU A 28 -0.79 -15.82 -12.10
C LEU A 28 -1.02 -14.76 -11.00
N ALA A 29 -2.18 -14.78 -10.33
CA ALA A 29 -2.44 -13.87 -9.20
C ALA A 29 -1.61 -14.21 -7.95
N ALA A 30 -1.23 -15.49 -7.79
CA ALA A 30 -0.39 -15.94 -6.69
C ALA A 30 1.12 -15.67 -6.93
N SER A 31 1.53 -15.39 -8.17
CA SER A 31 2.92 -15.13 -8.56
C SER A 31 3.21 -13.65 -8.85
N ASP A 32 2.30 -12.73 -8.51
CA ASP A 32 2.54 -11.30 -8.66
C ASP A 32 3.65 -10.85 -7.69
N SER A 33 4.82 -10.53 -8.24
CA SER A 33 5.98 -10.04 -7.48
C SER A 33 5.75 -8.66 -6.86
N ASN A 34 4.74 -7.93 -7.32
CA ASN A 34 4.42 -6.59 -6.82
C ASN A 34 3.45 -6.62 -5.64
N ASN A 35 2.94 -7.78 -5.23
CA ASN A 35 2.11 -7.89 -4.04
C ASN A 35 3.01 -7.97 -2.79
N PRO A 36 3.08 -6.92 -1.95
CA PRO A 36 3.94 -6.90 -0.76
C PRO A 36 3.53 -7.96 0.29
N TYR A 37 2.33 -8.53 0.16
CA TYR A 37 1.76 -9.53 1.06
C TYR A 37 1.86 -10.97 0.53
N ASN A 38 2.60 -11.18 -0.58
CA ASN A 38 2.67 -12.48 -1.25
C ASN A 38 4.08 -12.85 -1.71
N SER A 39 5.08 -12.67 -0.85
CA SER A 39 6.46 -13.06 -1.16
C SER A 39 6.65 -14.58 -1.10
N PRO A 40 7.65 -15.15 -1.83
CA PRO A 40 7.95 -16.59 -1.79
C PRO A 40 8.16 -17.14 -0.37
N ILE A 41 8.81 -16.35 0.50
CA ILE A 41 9.06 -16.73 1.89
C ILE A 41 7.75 -16.78 2.70
N GLN A 42 6.88 -15.78 2.54
CA GLN A 42 5.57 -15.74 3.20
C GLN A 42 4.64 -16.87 2.75
N ARG A 43 4.81 -17.40 1.53
CA ARG A 43 4.05 -18.56 1.02
C ARG A 43 4.56 -19.89 1.54
N ALA A 44 5.88 -20.05 1.63
CA ALA A 44 6.50 -21.33 1.99
C ALA A 44 6.26 -21.71 3.46
N ASN A 45 6.11 -20.72 4.35
CA ASN A 45 5.91 -20.95 5.77
C ASN A 45 4.80 -20.02 6.32
N PRO A 46 3.68 -20.57 6.81
CA PRO A 46 2.61 -19.77 7.43
C PRO A 46 3.10 -18.85 8.56
N ASN A 47 4.12 -19.25 9.32
CA ASN A 47 4.67 -18.45 10.41
C ASN A 47 5.45 -17.22 9.91
N SER A 48 5.91 -17.20 8.66
CA SER A 48 6.60 -16.04 8.08
C SER A 48 5.68 -14.82 7.89
N ARG A 49 4.36 -14.98 8.07
CA ARG A 49 3.42 -13.85 8.10
C ARG A 49 3.31 -13.21 9.49
N GLN A 50 3.76 -13.89 10.55
CA GLN A 50 3.70 -13.37 11.91
C GLN A 50 4.56 -12.09 12.02
N GLY A 51 3.94 -10.99 12.45
CA GLY A 51 4.62 -9.68 12.58
C GLY A 51 4.83 -8.91 11.27
N SER A 52 4.46 -9.46 10.11
CA SER A 52 4.53 -8.75 8.82
C SER A 52 3.32 -7.85 8.55
N VAL A 53 2.24 -8.04 9.30
CA VAL A 53 1.01 -7.25 9.19
C VAL A 53 1.11 -6.05 10.12
N PRO A 54 0.84 -4.82 9.66
CA PRO A 54 0.76 -3.66 10.52
C PRO A 54 -0.22 -3.92 11.68
N ALA A 55 0.22 -3.64 12.92
CA ALA A 55 -0.64 -3.78 14.10
C ALA A 55 -1.75 -2.70 14.13
N THR A 56 -1.53 -1.58 13.44
CA THR A 56 -2.47 -0.47 13.40
C THR A 56 -3.44 -0.65 12.24
N PRO A 57 -4.76 -0.56 12.48
CA PRO A 57 -5.75 -0.59 11.41
C PRO A 57 -5.55 0.58 10.43
N PRO A 58 -5.91 0.42 9.15
CA PRO A 58 -5.87 1.51 8.19
C PRO A 58 -6.69 2.71 8.68
N VAL A 59 -6.17 3.92 8.51
CA VAL A 59 -6.88 5.15 8.88
C VAL A 59 -8.11 5.29 7.99
N GLN A 60 -9.30 5.22 8.58
CA GLN A 60 -10.56 5.40 7.87
C GLN A 60 -10.98 6.87 7.94
N GLY A 61 -10.99 7.56 6.79
CA GLY A 61 -11.45 8.94 6.68
C GLY A 61 -10.35 10.00 6.95
N PRO A 62 -10.74 11.29 7.01
CA PRO A 62 -9.79 12.37 7.26
C PRO A 62 -9.17 12.24 8.65
N SER A 63 -7.87 12.07 8.69
CA SER A 63 -7.11 11.86 9.92
C SER A 63 -7.03 13.14 10.75
N THR A 64 -7.30 13.04 12.05
CA THR A 64 -6.91 14.07 13.03
C THR A 64 -5.47 13.91 13.50
N ALA A 65 -4.76 12.89 13.01
CA ALA A 65 -3.35 12.72 13.34
C ALA A 65 -2.55 13.93 12.83
N PRO A 66 -1.55 14.40 13.60
CA PRO A 66 -0.67 15.46 13.14
C PRO A 66 0.00 15.08 11.82
N VAL A 67 0.10 16.04 10.90
CA VAL A 67 0.90 15.86 9.69
C VAL A 67 2.36 15.80 10.10
N GLU A 68 2.97 14.62 9.96
CA GLU A 68 4.40 14.46 10.15
C GLU A 68 5.14 15.26 9.07
N ARG A 69 5.95 16.24 9.50
CA ARG A 69 6.79 16.99 8.58
C ARG A 69 7.97 16.11 8.16
N ALA A 70 8.24 16.07 6.86
CA ALA A 70 9.40 15.38 6.32
C ALA A 70 10.70 15.83 7.02
N PRO A 71 11.66 14.92 7.25
CA PRO A 71 12.94 15.30 7.83
C PRO A 71 13.69 16.22 6.86
N THR A 72 14.06 17.40 7.33
CA THR A 72 14.87 18.40 6.64
C THR A 72 16.08 18.79 7.50
N LEU A 73 16.97 19.61 6.95
CA LEU A 73 18.12 20.12 7.69
C LEU A 73 17.67 21.12 8.78
N GLU A 74 16.66 21.95 8.46
CA GLU A 74 16.13 23.02 9.34
C GLU A 74 15.37 22.45 10.54
N ASN A 75 14.68 21.31 10.38
CA ASN A 75 14.00 20.64 11.48
C ASN A 75 14.87 19.58 12.18
N ARG A 76 16.13 19.41 11.76
CA ARG A 76 17.10 18.41 12.26
C ARG A 76 16.64 16.95 12.12
N GLY A 77 15.67 16.67 11.25
CA GLY A 77 15.29 15.29 10.92
C GLY A 77 16.38 14.57 10.12
N ILE A 78 17.26 15.32 9.46
CA ILE A 78 18.47 14.82 8.82
C ILE A 78 19.64 15.15 9.77
N GLY A 79 20.31 14.13 10.32
CA GLY A 79 21.27 14.20 11.44
C GLY A 79 22.55 15.03 11.27
N ASN A 80 22.56 16.04 10.41
CA ASN A 80 23.66 16.99 10.19
C ASN A 80 23.33 18.41 10.69
N GLY A 81 22.15 18.62 11.30
CA GLY A 81 21.67 19.92 11.75
C GLY A 81 22.25 20.42 13.09
N ASP A 82 23.06 19.63 13.79
CA ASP A 82 23.59 19.98 15.13
C ASP A 82 24.52 21.21 15.12
N ASN A 83 25.17 21.49 13.99
CA ASN A 83 26.02 22.67 13.81
C ASN A 83 25.22 23.96 13.57
N LEU A 84 23.92 23.86 13.25
CA LEU A 84 23.03 25.00 13.06
C LEU A 84 22.40 25.37 14.41
N ARG A 85 23.18 25.93 15.32
CA ARG A 85 22.66 26.44 16.61
C ARG A 85 21.60 27.50 16.34
N ARG A 86 20.33 27.20 16.61
CA ARG A 86 19.32 28.26 16.77
C ARG A 86 19.70 29.06 18.02
N GLN A 87 19.80 30.38 17.91
CA GLN A 87 19.76 31.23 19.09
C GLN A 87 18.52 30.86 19.89
N GLN A 88 18.70 30.57 21.18
CA GLN A 88 17.63 30.19 22.07
C GLN A 88 16.74 31.41 22.28
N GLN A 89 15.68 31.52 21.48
CA GLN A 89 14.73 32.61 21.56
C GLN A 89 13.67 32.26 22.60
N THR A 90 13.53 33.11 23.61
CA THR A 90 12.45 33.00 24.61
C THR A 90 11.11 33.07 23.91
N PRO A 91 10.18 32.12 24.13
CA PRO A 91 8.85 32.21 23.54
C PRO A 91 8.17 33.49 24.01
N ASN A 92 7.56 34.26 23.10
CA ASN A 92 6.71 35.38 23.51
C ASN A 92 5.41 34.79 24.08
N LEU A 93 5.33 34.73 25.40
CA LEU A 93 4.19 34.26 26.17
C LEU A 93 3.31 35.43 26.64
N GLU A 94 3.04 36.41 25.76
CA GLU A 94 2.05 37.45 26.05
C GLU A 94 0.70 36.80 26.38
N PRO A 95 0.21 36.93 27.63
CA PRO A 95 -1.10 36.41 27.97
C PRO A 95 -2.14 37.28 27.28
N ARG A 96 -2.73 36.79 26.18
CA ARG A 96 -3.95 37.39 25.61
C ARG A 96 -5.13 37.10 26.54
N ARG A 97 -5.19 37.83 27.66
CA ARG A 97 -6.36 37.84 28.53
C ARG A 97 -7.44 38.65 27.82
N PRO A 98 -8.63 38.09 27.54
CA PRO A 98 -9.74 38.89 27.06
C PRO A 98 -10.05 39.99 28.10
N PRO A 99 -10.47 41.19 27.67
CA PRO A 99 -10.91 42.24 28.59
C PRO A 99 -11.97 41.67 29.53
N ARG A 100 -11.74 41.79 30.84
CA ARG A 100 -12.75 41.41 31.84
C ARG A 100 -13.66 42.63 32.00
N ASP A 101 -14.86 42.56 31.45
CA ASP A 101 -15.90 43.59 31.64
C ASP A 101 -16.26 43.66 33.12
N SER A 102 -15.63 44.57 33.86
CA SER A 102 -15.99 44.89 35.23
C SER A 102 -17.09 45.94 35.24
N GLN A 103 -18.30 45.58 34.81
CA GLN A 103 -19.51 46.30 35.17
C GLN A 103 -20.15 45.55 36.35
N ARG A 104 -19.66 45.84 37.56
CA ARG A 104 -20.42 45.54 38.77
C ARG A 104 -21.40 46.70 38.95
N THR A 105 -22.61 46.53 38.43
CA THR A 105 -23.73 47.44 38.65
C THR A 105 -24.03 47.50 40.16
N PRO A 106 -24.32 48.69 40.73
CA PRO A 106 -24.54 48.91 42.17
C PRO A 106 -25.72 48.12 42.73
#